data_AF-A0A518H2L5-F1
#
_entry.id   AF-A0A518H2L5-F1
#
_cell.length_a   1.000
_cell.length_b   1.000
_cell.length_c   1.000
_cell.angle_alpha   90.00
_cell.angle_beta   90.00
_cell.angle_gamma   90.00
#
_symmetry.space_group_name_H-M   'P 1'
#
loop_
_entity.id
_entity.type
_entity.pdbx_description
1 polymer ?
#
loop_
_entity_poly.entity_id
_entity_poly.type
_entity_poly.pdbx_seq_one_letter_code
_entity_poly.pdbx_strand_id
1 'polypeptide(L)'
;MDTPTVFADFHNADPRGRLRLNCRGTAEDLARHRLELSDGMRLVLSDDELEADGRVLFSAEENLWVAEIDWDAIRPSGGEAAGPIADR
;
A
#
# COMPACT_ATOMS: atom_id res chain seq x y z
N MET A 1 -10.93 6.82 -12.62
CA MET A 1 -9.59 6.27 -12.86
C MET A 1 -9.21 5.61 -11.56
N ASP A 2 -9.32 4.29 -11.53
CA ASP A 2 -9.03 3.49 -10.36
C ASP A 2 -7.52 3.56 -10.08
N THR A 3 -7.17 4.01 -8.88
CA THR A 3 -5.77 4.02 -8.42
C THR A 3 -5.36 2.55 -8.22
N PRO A 4 -4.25 2.09 -8.81
CA PRO A 4 -3.87 0.69 -8.69
C PRO A 4 -3.53 0.34 -7.24
N THR A 5 -4.10 -0.76 -6.76
CA THR A 5 -3.77 -1.36 -5.47
C THR A 5 -2.56 -2.25 -5.63
N VAL A 6 -1.57 -2.09 -4.75
CA VAL A 6 -0.32 -2.83 -4.75
C VAL A 6 -0.07 -3.30 -3.32
N PHE A 7 0.33 -4.57 -3.17
CA PHE A 7 0.67 -5.09 -1.86
C PHE A 7 1.82 -4.29 -1.22
N ALA A 8 1.67 -3.94 0.07
CA ALA A 8 2.76 -3.41 0.89
C ALA A 8 2.57 -3.82 2.35
N ASP A 9 3.68 -4.17 2.99
CA ASP A 9 3.71 -4.53 4.41
C ASP A 9 3.79 -3.26 5.26
N PHE A 10 2.75 -3.00 6.08
CA PHE A 10 2.69 -1.83 6.96
C PHE A 10 3.68 -1.88 8.13
N HIS A 11 4.33 -3.01 8.39
CA HIS A 11 5.43 -3.10 9.36
C HIS A 11 6.80 -2.88 8.70
N ASN A 12 6.87 -2.92 7.36
CA ASN A 12 8.08 -2.67 6.58
C ASN A 12 8.30 -1.17 6.30
N ALA A 13 8.09 -0.34 7.31
CA ALA A 13 8.37 1.09 7.24
C ALA A 13 9.87 1.38 7.42
N ASP A 14 10.35 2.40 6.75
CA ASP A 14 11.66 3.00 7.02
C ASP A 14 11.62 3.84 8.32
N PRO A 15 12.77 4.33 8.83
CA PRO A 15 12.80 5.18 10.02
C PRO A 15 12.02 6.50 9.91
N ARG A 16 11.59 6.88 8.70
CA ARG A 16 10.79 8.08 8.42
C ARG A 16 9.29 7.76 8.30
N GLY A 17 8.90 6.51 8.50
CA GLY A 17 7.51 6.06 8.39
C GLY A 17 7.02 5.85 6.96
N ARG A 18 7.92 5.67 5.98
CA ARG A 18 7.58 5.37 4.59
C ARG A 18 7.65 3.87 4.34
N LEU A 19 6.64 3.28 3.70
CA LEU A 19 6.63 1.85 3.41
C LEU A 19 7.61 1.49 2.30
N ARG A 20 8.45 0.47 2.51
CA ARG A 20 9.38 0.00 1.47
C ARG A 20 8.62 -0.87 0.45
N LEU A 21 8.73 -0.50 -0.82
CA LEU A 21 8.07 -1.19 -1.94
C LEU A 21 8.98 -2.30 -2.53
N ASN A 22 9.55 -3.13 -1.65
CA ASN A 22 10.48 -4.20 -2.01
C ASN A 22 9.95 -5.61 -1.68
N CYS A 23 8.71 -5.71 -1.21
CA CYS A 23 8.10 -7.00 -0.89
C CYS A 23 7.80 -7.79 -2.17
N ARG A 24 7.80 -9.13 -2.05
CA ARG A 24 7.47 -10.01 -3.18
C ARG A 24 6.08 -9.72 -3.74
N GLY A 25 5.07 -9.54 -2.87
CA GLY A 25 3.72 -9.18 -3.28
C GLY A 25 3.68 -7.87 -4.08
N THR A 26 4.45 -6.87 -3.68
CA THR A 26 4.58 -5.60 -4.42
C THR A 26 5.06 -5.85 -5.85
N ALA A 27 6.11 -6.65 -6.02
CA ALA A 27 6.65 -6.97 -7.35
C ALA A 27 5.65 -7.79 -8.21
N GLU A 28 4.92 -8.72 -7.60
CA GLU A 28 3.87 -9.51 -8.27
C GLU A 28 2.72 -8.61 -8.76
N ASP A 29 2.25 -7.68 -7.94
CA ASP A 29 1.21 -6.73 -8.33
C ASP A 29 1.68 -5.74 -9.39
N LEU A 30 2.89 -5.17 -9.26
CA LEU A 30 3.45 -4.29 -10.29
C LEU A 30 3.54 -5.00 -11.66
N ALA A 31 3.96 -6.26 -11.68
CA ALA A 31 3.99 -7.07 -12.90
C ALA A 31 2.59 -7.35 -13.44
N ARG A 32 1.63 -7.69 -12.55
CA ARG A 32 0.23 -7.95 -12.90
C ARG A 32 -0.43 -6.72 -13.52
N HIS A 33 -0.19 -5.54 -12.96
CA HIS A 33 -0.73 -4.27 -13.44
C HIS A 33 0.11 -3.65 -14.57
N ARG A 34 1.28 -4.21 -14.89
CA ARG A 34 2.26 -3.65 -15.83
C ARG A 34 2.64 -2.21 -15.48
N LEU A 35 2.88 -1.98 -14.20
CA LEU A 35 3.24 -0.67 -13.66
C LEU A 35 4.74 -0.60 -13.37
N GLU A 36 5.31 0.54 -13.69
CA GLU A 36 6.67 0.91 -13.31
C GLU A 36 6.59 2.03 -12.26
N LEU A 37 7.23 1.81 -11.12
CA LEU A 37 7.27 2.81 -10.05
C LEU A 37 7.96 4.07 -10.54
N SER A 38 7.32 5.21 -10.28
CA SER A 38 7.81 6.53 -10.67
C SER A 38 7.59 7.51 -9.52
N ASP A 39 8.49 8.49 -9.38
CA ASP A 39 8.36 9.50 -8.33
C ASP A 39 7.04 10.28 -8.46
N GLY A 40 6.33 10.42 -7.35
CA GLY A 40 5.02 11.08 -7.30
C GLY A 40 3.84 10.24 -7.79
N MET A 41 4.05 8.99 -8.21
CA MET A 41 2.97 8.07 -8.55
C MET A 41 2.09 7.81 -7.32
N ARG A 42 0.76 7.79 -7.50
CA ARG A 42 -0.18 7.41 -6.45
C ARG A 42 -0.57 5.95 -6.59
N LEU A 43 -0.52 5.22 -5.48
CA LEU A 43 -0.92 3.82 -5.36
C LEU A 43 -1.85 3.69 -4.15
N VAL A 44 -2.70 2.67 -4.14
CA VAL A 44 -3.31 2.19 -2.90
C VAL A 44 -2.43 1.06 -2.38
N LEU A 45 -2.00 1.13 -1.13
CA LEU A 45 -1.17 0.12 -0.50
C LEU A 45 -2.03 -0.73 0.39
N SER A 46 -1.91 -2.05 0.29
CA SER A 46 -2.69 -2.98 1.11
C SER A 46 -1.87 -4.18 1.58
N ASP A 47 -2.12 -4.66 2.80
CA ASP A 47 -1.58 -5.92 3.31
C ASP A 47 -2.63 -7.04 3.44
N ASP A 48 -3.79 -6.92 2.77
CA ASP A 48 -4.99 -7.78 2.87
C ASP A 48 -5.90 -7.47 4.08
N GLU A 49 -5.36 -6.89 5.16
CA GLU A 49 -6.13 -6.41 6.32
C GLU A 49 -6.33 -4.88 6.34
N LEU A 50 -5.33 -4.11 5.91
CA LEU A 50 -5.36 -2.66 5.87
C LEU A 50 -5.12 -2.13 4.45
N GLU A 51 -5.54 -0.90 4.25
CA GLU A 51 -5.44 -0.12 3.03
C GLU A 51 -5.07 1.34 3.36
N ALA A 52 -4.16 1.92 2.56
CA ALA A 52 -3.81 3.33 2.67
C ALA A 52 -3.46 3.92 1.31
N ASP A 53 -3.80 5.20 1.12
CA ASP A 53 -3.34 5.97 -0.03
C ASP A 53 -1.85 6.28 0.12
N GLY A 54 -1.05 5.90 -0.88
CA GLY A 54 0.40 6.02 -0.88
C GLY A 54 0.93 6.85 -2.05
N ARG A 55 1.95 7.67 -1.76
CA ARG A 55 2.73 8.39 -2.77
C ARG A 55 4.12 7.78 -2.91
N VAL A 56 4.43 7.28 -4.09
CA VAL A 56 5.72 6.68 -4.42
C VAL A 56 6.81 7.74 -4.45
N LEU A 57 7.94 7.43 -3.81
CA LEU A 57 9.14 8.26 -3.74
C LEU A 57 10.37 7.36 -3.87
N PHE A 58 11.44 7.87 -4.45
CA PHE A 58 12.71 7.15 -4.43
C PHE A 58 13.51 7.51 -3.17
N SER A 59 13.85 6.52 -2.35
CA SER A 59 14.75 6.70 -1.22
C SER A 59 16.19 6.55 -1.69
N ALA A 60 16.88 7.68 -1.91
CA ALA A 60 18.30 7.67 -2.27
C ALA A 60 19.18 7.08 -1.14
N GLU A 61 18.74 7.17 0.11
CA GLU A 61 19.45 6.67 1.30
C GLU A 61 19.49 5.13 1.34
N GLU A 62 18.40 4.47 0.96
CA GLU A 62 18.28 3.01 0.94
C GLU A 62 18.36 2.42 -0.48
N ASN A 63 18.47 3.29 -1.50
CA ASN A 63 18.51 2.95 -2.92
C ASN A 63 17.33 2.06 -3.37
N LEU A 64 16.12 2.39 -2.89
CA LEU A 64 14.89 1.64 -3.18
C LEU A 64 13.66 2.55 -3.23
N TRP A 65 12.59 2.06 -3.84
CA TRP A 65 11.30 2.75 -3.87
C TRP A 65 10.58 2.59 -2.54
N VAL A 66 10.07 3.70 -2.03
CA VAL A 66 9.24 3.76 -0.84
C VAL A 66 7.91 4.45 -1.16
N ALA A 67 6.93 4.30 -0.30
CA ALA A 67 5.69 5.05 -0.36
C ALA A 67 5.45 5.82 0.94
N GLU A 68 5.18 7.11 0.80
CA GLU A 68 4.68 7.95 1.88
C GLU A 68 3.18 7.71 2.02
N ILE A 69 2.74 7.37 3.24
CA ILE A 69 1.34 7.17 3.59
C ILE A 69 0.95 8.07 4.76
N ASP A 70 -0.35 8.33 4.89
CA ASP A 70 -0.92 8.90 6.11
C ASP A 70 -1.35 7.78 7.05
N TRP A 71 -0.62 7.63 8.16
CA TRP A 71 -0.87 6.59 9.16
C TRP A 71 -2.18 6.80 9.94
N ASP A 72 -2.70 8.03 10.00
CA ASP A 72 -3.99 8.32 10.64
C ASP A 72 -5.17 7.98 9.71
N ALA A 73 -4.92 7.89 8.40
CA ALA A 73 -5.91 7.61 7.37
C ALA A 73 -5.97 6.13 6.92
N ILE A 74 -5.25 5.23 7.59
CA ILE A 74 -5.29 3.80 7.30
C ILE A 74 -6.70 3.27 7.56
N ARG A 75 -7.22 2.49 6.61
CA ARG A 75 -8.56 1.88 6.67
C ARG A 75 -8.47 0.35 6.54
N PRO A 76 -9.44 -0.42 7.06
CA PRO A 76 -9.51 -1.86 6.78
C PRO A 76 -9.69 -2.11 5.28
N SER A 77 -8.96 -3.08 4.72
CA SER A 77 -9.16 -3.50 3.34
C SER A 77 -10.37 -4.40 3.22
N GLY A 78 -11.32 -4.01 2.37
CA GLY A 78 -12.62 -4.66 2.30
C GLY A 78 -13.51 -4.27 3.48
N GLY A 79 -14.40 -3.31 3.25
CA GLY A 79 -15.44 -2.99 4.21
C GLY A 79 -16.41 -4.16 4.38
N GLU A 80 -16.16 -5.06 5.33
CA GLU A 80 -17.25 -5.65 6.08
C GLU A 80 -17.76 -4.57 7.04
N ALA A 81 -18.72 -3.79 6.56
CA ALA A 81 -19.80 -3.41 7.45
C ALA A 81 -20.39 -4.73 7.94
N ALA A 82 -20.01 -5.13 9.16
CA ALA A 82 -20.61 -6.25 9.86
C ALA A 82 -22.12 -6.22 9.62
N GLY A 83 -22.60 -7.12 8.75
CA GLY A 83 -24.03 -7.31 8.56
C GLY A 83 -24.60 -7.63 9.94
N PRO A 84 -25.78 -7.10 10.31
CA PRO A 84 -26.34 -7.40 11.61
C PRO A 84 -26.44 -8.92 11.71
N ILE A 85 -25.78 -9.48 12.72
CA ILE A 85 -25.99 -10.85 13.17
C ILE A 85 -27.48 -11.01 13.45
N ALA A 86 -28.22 -11.54 12.48
CA ALA A 86 -29.61 -11.92 12.68
C ALA A 86 -29.60 -13.22 13.49
N ASP A 87 -29.73 -13.07 14.80
CA ASP A 87 -30.10 -14.13 15.73
C ASP A 87 -31.41 -14.77 15.25
N ARG A 88 -31.38 -16.07 14.93
CA ARG A 88 -32.58 -16.88 14.73
C ARG A 88 -32.38 -18.34 15.07
#